data_AF-A0A6H9GTF5-F1
#
_entry.id   AF-A0A6H9GTF5-F1
#
_cell.length_a   1.000
_cell.length_b   1.000
_cell.length_c   1.000
_cell.angle_alpha   90.00
_cell.angle_beta   90.00
_cell.angle_gamma   90.00
#
_symmetry.space_group_name_H-M   'P 1'
#
loop_
_entity.id
_entity.type
_entity.pdbx_description
1 polymer ?
#
loop_
_entity_poly.entity_id
_entity_poly.type
_entity_poly.pdbx_seq_one_letter_code
_entity_poly.pdbx_strand_id
1 'polypeptide(L)' 'MITYLATVHKVRSRGLLYAKLKQTEKAKIDLQQAAILFHQQNNIATDEKVMQFLQQLG' A
#
# COMPACT_ATOMS: atom_id res chain seq x y z
N MET A 1 18.39 -9.20 -5.52
CA MET A 1 17.35 -8.30 -4.97
C MET A 1 16.16 -8.27 -5.92
N ILE A 2 15.45 -9.39 -6.07
CA ILE A 2 14.32 -9.58 -7.03
C ILE A 2 12.96 -9.58 -6.27
N THR A 3 13.00 -9.65 -4.94
CA THR A 3 11.84 -9.85 -4.06
C THR A 3 10.94 -8.62 -3.89
N TYR A 4 11.36 -7.43 -4.32
CA TYR A 4 10.65 -6.16 -4.05
C TYR A 4 9.44 -5.90 -4.97
N LEU A 5 9.56 -6.21 -6.26
CA LEU A 5 8.51 -5.89 -7.25
C LEU A 5 7.25 -6.73 -7.05
N ALA A 6 7.38 -8.05 -6.85
CA ALA A 6 6.21 -8.91 -6.63
C ALA A 6 5.52 -8.64 -5.30
N THR A 7 6.27 -8.19 -4.28
CA THR A 7 5.74 -7.96 -2.94
C THR A 7 4.88 -6.70 -2.88
N VAL A 8 5.27 -5.60 -3.54
CA VAL A 8 4.51 -4.33 -3.48
C VAL A 8 3.12 -4.44 -4.10
N HIS A 9 2.98 -5.15 -5.24
CA HIS A 9 1.70 -5.36 -5.88
C HIS A 9 0.76 -6.23 -5.03
N LYS A 10 1.31 -7.22 -4.31
CA LYS A 10 0.53 -8.10 -3.43
C LYS A 10 -0.03 -7.34 -2.22
N VAL A 11 0.81 -6.61 -1.49
CA VAL A 11 0.36 -5.88 -0.29
C VAL A 11 -0.58 -4.73 -0.65
N ARG A 12 -0.32 -3.99 -1.74
CA ARG A 12 -1.25 -2.96 -2.22
C ARG A 12 -2.62 -3.54 -2.56
N SER A 13 -2.67 -4.61 -3.35
CA SER A 13 -3.95 -5.20 -3.79
C SER A 13 -4.74 -5.77 -2.62
N ARG A 14 -4.05 -6.41 -1.67
CA ARG A 14 -4.66 -6.93 -0.45
C ARG A 14 -5.17 -5.81 0.47
N GLY A 15 -4.40 -4.74 0.63
CA GLY A 15 -4.81 -3.57 1.39
C GLY A 15 -6.07 -2.90 0.81
N LEU A 16 -6.14 -2.75 -0.52
CA LEU A 16 -7.35 -2.25 -1.19
C LEU A 16 -8.56 -3.18 -1.02
N LEU A 17 -8.34 -4.51 -1.04
CA LEU A 17 -9.41 -5.47 -0.77
C LEU A 17 -9.92 -5.35 0.66
N TYR A 18 -9.03 -5.24 1.65
CA TYR A 18 -9.43 -5.02 3.03
C TYR A 18 -10.18 -3.71 3.23
N ALA A 19 -9.80 -2.63 2.54
CA ALA A 19 -10.54 -1.37 2.56
C ALA A 19 -11.98 -1.55 2.04
N LYS A 20 -12.15 -2.26 0.93
CA LYS A 20 -13.48 -2.58 0.38
C LYS A 20 -14.32 -3.43 1.33
N LEU A 21 -13.69 -4.35 2.06
CA LEU A 21 -14.34 -5.20 3.06
C LEU A 21 -14.53 -4.50 4.43
N LYS A 22 -14.27 -3.19 4.53
CA LYS A 22 -14.32 -2.41 5.78
C LYS A 22 -13.41 -2.95 6.90
N GLN A 23 -12.37 -3.71 6.54
CA GLN A 23 -11.33 -4.17 7.45
C GLN A 23 -10.23 -3.10 7.54
N THR A 24 -10.59 -1.91 8.03
CA THR A 24 -9.78 -0.68 7.95
C THR A 24 -8.37 -0.84 8.51
N GLU A 25 -8.21 -1.47 9.68
CA GLU A 25 -6.89 -1.65 10.29
C GLU A 25 -5.97 -2.55 9.47
N LYS A 26 -6.50 -3.63 8.89
CA LYS A 26 -5.72 -4.49 7.99
C LYS A 26 -5.38 -3.79 6.68
N ALA A 27 -6.30 -2.97 6.17
CA ALA A 27 -6.06 -2.16 4.99
C ALA A 27 -4.91 -1.19 5.21
N LYS A 28 -4.90 -0.48 6.35
CA LYS A 28 -3.84 0.47 6.72
C LYS A 28 -2.47 -0.20 6.76
N ILE A 29 -2.35 -1.34 7.45
CA ILE A 29 -1.06 -2.07 7.56
C ILE A 29 -0.51 -2.41 6.18
N ASP A 30 -1.34 -3.01 5.33
CA ASP A 30 -0.93 -3.44 3.98
C ASP A 30 -0.58 -2.28 3.05
N LEU A 31 -1.32 -1.18 3.16
CA LEU A 31 -1.09 0.02 2.34
C LEU A 31 0.11 0.83 2.84
N GLN A 32 0.36 0.90 4.15
CA GLN A 32 1.59 1.48 4.69
C GLN A 32 2.82 0.70 4.23
N GLN A 33 2.72 -0.64 4.24
CA GLN A 33 3.78 -1.47 3.70
C GLN A 33 3.97 -1.24 2.18
N ALA A 34 2.89 -1.05 1.42
CA ALA A 34 2.98 -0.71 0.01
C ALA A 34 3.70 0.64 -0.22
N ALA A 35 3.36 1.67 0.56
CA ALA A 35 3.97 3.00 0.50
C ALA A 35 5.49 2.94 0.70
N ILE A 36 5.96 2.26 1.76
CA ILE A 36 7.39 2.06 2.04
C ILE A 36 8.10 1.39 0.85
N LEU A 37 7.49 0.35 0.26
CA LEU A 37 8.08 -0.37 -0.86
C LEU A 37 8.12 0.49 -2.14
N PHE A 38 7.11 1.32 -2.40
CA PHE A 38 7.13 2.26 -3.53
C PHE A 38 8.19 3.35 -3.34
N HIS A 39 8.33 3.87 -2.12
CA HIS A 39 9.37 4.83 -1.78
C HIS A 39 10.78 4.26 -2.02
N GLN A 40 11.05 3.05 -1.55
CA GLN A 40 12.34 2.36 -1.75
C GLN A 40 12.65 2.05 -3.22
N GLN A 41 11.62 1.94 -4.07
CA GLN A 41 11.74 1.78 -5.51
C GLN A 41 11.85 3.12 -6.26
N ASN A 42 11.95 4.24 -5.54
CA ASN A 42 11.91 5.61 -6.08
C ASN A 42 10.63 5.89 -6.90
N ASN A 43 9.54 5.18 -6.61
CA ASN A 43 8.23 5.37 -7.23
C ASN A 43 7.37 6.31 -6.38
N ILE A 44 7.86 7.55 -6.25
CA ILE A 44 7.30 8.57 -5.34
C ILE A 44 5.84 8.90 -5.69
N ALA A 45 5.51 8.98 -6.98
CA ALA A 45 4.14 9.26 -7.42
C ALA A 45 3.12 8.18 -7.00
N THR A 46 3.56 6.92 -6.84
CA THR A 46 2.67 5.85 -6.38
C THR A 46 2.59 5.80 -4.85
N ASP A 47 3.72 6.07 -4.18
CA ASP A 47 3.78 6.26 -2.72
C ASP A 47 2.78 7.34 -2.27
N GLU A 48 2.85 8.54 -2.86
CA GLU A 48 1.95 9.66 -2.53
C GLU A 48 0.47 9.30 -2.68
N LYS A 49 0.12 8.58 -3.76
CA LYS A 49 -1.27 8.11 -3.97
C LYS A 49 -1.73 7.14 -2.89
N VAL A 50 -0.83 6.25 -2.44
CA VAL A 50 -1.14 5.31 -1.36
C VAL A 50 -1.29 6.04 -0.03
N MET A 51 -0.45 7.05 0.24
CA MET A 51 -0.53 7.89 1.44
C MET A 51 -1.81 8.73 1.47
N GLN A 52 -2.23 9.31 0.34
CA GLN A 52 -3.51 10.01 0.22
C GLN A 52 -4.70 9.07 0.48
N PHE A 53 -4.66 7.85 -0.07
CA PHE A 53 -5.69 6.85 0.18
C PHE A 53 -5.74 6.42 1.65
N LEU A 54 -4.57 6.25 2.29
CA LEU A 54 -4.48 5.97 3.73
C LEU A 54 -5.13 7.06 4.57
N GLN A 55 -4.92 8.34 4.23
CA GLN A 55 -5.54 9.46 4.92
C GLN A 55 -7.08 9.45 4.81
N GLN A 56 -7.62 8.96 3.70
CA GLN A 56 -9.07 8.80 3.51
C GLN A 56 -9.67 7.66 4.32
N LEU A 57 -8.87 6.70 4.78
CA LEU A 57 -9.34 5.58 5.60
C LEU A 57 -9.54 5.94 7.09
N GLY A 58 -9.12 7.14 7.51
CA GLY A 58 -9.27 7.66 8.87
C GLY A 58 -8.22 7.14 9.83
#